data_AF-A0A0S9RDD6-F1
#
_entry.id   AF-A0A0S9RDD6-F1
#
_cell.length_a   1.000
_cell.length_b   1.000
_cell.length_c   1.000
_cell.angle_alpha   90.00
_cell.angle_beta   90.00
_cell.angle_gamma   90.00
#
_symmetry.space_group_name_H-M   'P 1'
#
loop_
_entity.id
_entity.type
_entity.pdbx_description
1 polymer ?
#
loop_
_entity_poly.entity_id
_entity_poly.type
_entity_poly.pdbx_seq_one_letter_code
_entity_poly.pdbx_strand_id
1 'polypeptide(L)'
;MTIEVRTDADAEPNVMTLECDPVGGDHPQAQEACAALASAGADVLEPVPADQVCTMIYGGPQTATVKGTVDGADVDATFTRENGCEVDRWETLGTTFFDVPLQ
;
A
#
# COMPACT_ATOMS: atom_id res chain seq x y z
N MET A 1 8.50 8.71 -2.10
CA MET A 1 8.20 7.76 -1.01
C MET A 1 8.80 6.40 -1.34
N THR A 2 8.98 5.55 -0.34
CA THR A 2 9.44 4.17 -0.48
C THR A 2 8.29 3.23 -0.17
N ILE A 3 8.11 2.22 -1.02
CA ILE A 3 7.12 1.16 -0.88
C ILE A 3 7.93 -0.14 -0.77
N GLU A 4 7.86 -0.77 0.40
CA GLU A 4 8.42 -2.11 0.64
C GLU A 4 7.26 -3.10 0.64
N VAL A 5 7.35 -4.17 -0.15
CA VAL A 5 6.33 -5.21 -0.24
C VAL A 5 6.97 -6.58 -0.06
N ARG A 6 6.34 -7.42 0.76
CA ARG A 6 6.69 -8.84 0.90
C ARG A 6 5.52 -9.68 0.47
N THR A 7 5.78 -10.68 -0.37
CA THR A 7 4.73 -11.60 -0.81
C THR A 7 4.31 -12.55 0.30
N ASP A 8 5.25 -12.88 1.20
CA ASP A 8 5.11 -13.82 2.31
C ASP A 8 6.12 -13.45 3.43
N ALA A 9 5.96 -14.01 4.64
CA ALA A 9 6.81 -13.68 5.79
C ALA A 9 8.31 -13.98 5.58
N ASP A 10 8.62 -15.03 4.81
CA ASP A 10 9.99 -15.48 4.53
C ASP A 10 10.56 -14.91 3.22
N ALA A 11 9.77 -14.15 2.45
CA ALA A 11 10.19 -13.59 1.17
C ALA A 11 11.10 -12.38 1.38
N GLU A 12 12.09 -12.22 0.49
CA GLU A 12 12.85 -10.97 0.43
C GLU A 12 11.93 -9.82 0.01
N PRO A 13 12.02 -8.66 0.68
CA PRO A 13 11.21 -7.51 0.33
C PRO A 13 11.57 -6.97 -1.06
N ASN A 14 10.55 -6.71 -1.88
CA ASN A 14 10.66 -5.84 -3.03
C ASN A 14 10.54 -4.39 -2.54
N VAL A 15 11.57 -3.58 -2.77
CA VAL A 15 11.62 -2.18 -2.36
C VAL A 15 11.67 -1.31 -3.60
N MET A 16 10.74 -0.37 -3.68
CA MET A 16 10.64 0.59 -4.78
C MET A 16 10.39 2.00 -4.26
N THR A 17 10.70 2.97 -5.10
CA THR A 17 10.55 4.39 -4.91
C THR A 17 9.49 4.92 -5.85
N LEU A 18 8.65 5.80 -5.32
CA LEU A 18 7.59 6.46 -6.05
C LEU A 18 7.65 7.96 -5.77
N GLU A 19 7.78 8.75 -6.82
CA GLU A 19 7.61 10.21 -6.80
C GLU A 19 6.40 10.56 -7.66
N CYS A 20 5.56 11.49 -7.23
CA CYS A 20 4.34 11.86 -7.96
C CYS A 20 4.36 13.28 -8.54
N ASP A 21 5.29 14.14 -8.10
CA ASP A 21 5.42 15.53 -8.54
C ASP A 21 6.89 15.96 -8.73
N PRO A 22 7.50 15.68 -9.89
CA PRO A 22 6.95 14.95 -11.04
C PRO A 22 6.92 13.43 -10.82
N VAL A 23 6.15 12.73 -11.65
CA VAL A 23 6.11 11.25 -11.63
C VAL A 23 7.49 10.67 -11.90
N GLY A 24 7.97 9.79 -11.01
CA GLY A 24 9.31 9.21 -11.07
C GLY A 24 9.55 8.10 -10.05
N GLY A 25 10.82 7.76 -9.86
CA GLY A 25 11.26 6.60 -9.08
C GLY A 25 11.47 5.35 -9.95
N ASP A 26 11.68 4.22 -9.29
CA ASP A 26 11.88 2.90 -9.89
C ASP A 26 10.65 1.98 -9.79
N HIS A 27 9.52 2.51 -9.29
CA HIS A 27 8.23 1.82 -9.34
C HIS A 27 7.84 1.50 -10.81
N PRO A 28 7.55 0.22 -11.15
CA PRO A 28 7.39 -0.21 -12.54
C PRO A 28 6.21 0.42 -13.27
N GLN A 29 5.19 0.85 -12.53
CA GLN A 29 3.98 1.52 -13.02
C GLN A 29 3.76 2.86 -12.27
N ALA A 30 4.80 3.69 -12.20
CA ALA A 30 4.80 4.90 -11.36
C ALA A 30 3.62 5.86 -11.64
N GLN A 31 3.23 6.02 -12.92
CA GLN A 31 2.13 6.90 -13.29
C GLN A 31 0.79 6.40 -12.76
N GLU A 32 0.53 5.11 -12.92
CA GLU A 32 -0.69 4.46 -12.44
C GLU A 32 -0.73 4.36 -10.91
N ALA A 33 0.42 4.12 -10.26
CA ALA A 33 0.52 4.11 -8.81
C ALA A 33 0.21 5.49 -8.21
N CYS A 34 0.75 6.57 -8.79
CA CYS A 34 0.39 7.92 -8.37
C CYS A 34 -1.10 8.23 -8.60
N ALA A 35 -1.67 7.77 -9.71
CA ALA A 35 -3.10 7.94 -9.97
C ALA A 35 -3.97 7.16 -8.97
N ALA A 36 -3.57 5.95 -8.58
CA ALA A 36 -4.24 5.15 -7.57
C ALA A 36 -4.22 5.85 -6.20
N LEU A 37 -3.05 6.33 -5.77
CA LEU A 37 -2.91 7.08 -4.52
C LEU A 37 -3.75 8.37 -4.53
N ALA A 38 -3.71 9.14 -5.62
CA ALA A 38 -4.52 10.35 -5.76
C ALA A 38 -6.03 10.07 -5.73
N SER A 39 -6.47 8.95 -6.31
CA SER A 39 -7.87 8.54 -6.32
C SER A 39 -8.34 8.02 -4.96
N ALA A 40 -7.48 7.30 -4.25
CA ALA A 40 -7.74 6.77 -2.91
C ALA A 40 -7.79 7.89 -1.85
N GLY A 41 -6.96 8.93 -2.02
CA GLY A 41 -6.75 9.97 -1.02
C GLY A 41 -5.78 9.53 0.09
N ALA A 42 -5.16 10.49 0.77
CA ALA A 42 -4.14 10.22 1.79
C ALA A 42 -4.67 9.41 2.99
N ASP A 43 -5.97 9.47 3.28
CA ASP A 43 -6.62 8.74 4.39
C ASP A 43 -6.43 7.21 4.25
N VAL A 44 -6.22 6.68 3.04
CA VAL A 44 -5.91 5.25 2.84
C VAL A 44 -4.60 4.83 3.52
N LEU A 45 -3.70 5.77 3.80
CA LEU A 45 -2.43 5.53 4.48
C LEU A 45 -2.58 5.53 6.00
N GLU A 46 -3.72 5.97 6.55
CA GLU A 46 -4.01 5.84 7.98
C GLU A 46 -4.32 4.39 8.35
N PRO A 47 -3.92 3.92 9.54
CA PRO A 47 -4.22 2.56 9.99
C PRO A 47 -5.73 2.37 10.21
N VAL A 48 -6.21 1.13 10.03
CA VAL A 48 -7.57 0.78 10.41
C VAL A 48 -7.74 1.02 11.93
N PRO A 49 -8.79 1.73 12.38
CA PRO A 49 -9.04 1.94 13.81
C PRO A 49 -9.16 0.62 14.57
N ALA A 50 -8.56 0.54 15.75
CA ALA A 50 -8.52 -0.70 16.53
C ALA A 50 -9.91 -1.18 17.01
N ASP A 51 -10.89 -0.29 17.07
CA ASP A 51 -12.29 -0.56 17.42
C ASP A 51 -13.21 -0.76 16.21
N GLN A 52 -12.67 -0.67 14.99
CA GLN A 52 -13.41 -0.95 13.77
C GLN A 52 -13.83 -2.42 13.73
N VAL A 53 -15.13 -2.68 13.48
CA VAL A 53 -15.62 -4.05 13.28
C VAL A 53 -15.28 -4.50 11.87
N CYS A 54 -14.41 -5.51 11.78
CA CYS A 54 -13.92 -6.08 10.52
C CYS A 54 -14.30 -7.55 10.40
N THR A 55 -14.50 -8.03 9.18
CA THR A 55 -14.69 -9.47 8.92
C THR A 55 -13.36 -10.20 9.09
N MET A 56 -13.39 -11.48 9.47
CA MET A 56 -12.19 -12.32 9.57
C MET A 56 -11.84 -12.97 8.22
N ILE A 57 -11.91 -12.20 7.13
CA ILE A 57 -11.53 -12.65 5.79
C ILE A 57 -10.02 -12.47 5.65
N TYR A 58 -9.30 -13.57 5.48
CA TYR A 58 -7.88 -13.57 5.18
C TYR A 58 -7.67 -13.43 3.67
N GLY A 59 -7.07 -12.32 3.23
CA GLY A 59 -6.79 -12.02 1.83
C GLY A 59 -5.45 -12.54 1.33
N GLY A 60 -4.51 -12.85 2.24
CA GLY A 60 -3.24 -13.47 1.89
C GLY A 60 -2.08 -13.04 2.81
N PRO A 61 -0.89 -13.62 2.60
CA PRO A 61 0.28 -13.38 3.46
C PRO A 61 1.04 -12.09 3.13
N GLN A 62 0.61 -11.36 2.10
CA GLN A 62 1.30 -10.15 1.65
C GLN A 62 1.25 -9.06 2.72
N THR A 63 2.36 -8.35 2.85
CA THR A 63 2.46 -7.15 3.69
C THR A 63 3.16 -6.06 2.91
N ALA A 64 2.85 -4.80 3.24
CA ALA A 64 3.55 -3.66 2.68
C ALA A 64 3.82 -2.60 3.73
N THR A 65 4.90 -1.84 3.53
CA THR A 65 5.24 -0.65 4.31
C THR A 65 5.50 0.51 3.36
N VAL A 66 4.78 1.61 3.56
CA VAL A 66 4.89 2.84 2.77
C VAL A 66 5.45 3.93 3.66
N LYS A 67 6.61 4.49 3.30
CA LYS A 67 7.28 5.56 4.05
C LYS A 67 7.62 6.75 3.17
N GLY A 68 7.47 7.96 3.68
CA GLY A 68 7.88 9.17 2.97
C GLY A 68 6.92 10.32 3.25
N THR A 69 6.56 11.05 2.21
CA THR A 69 5.70 12.22 2.33
C THR A 69 4.61 12.18 1.26
N VAL A 70 3.38 12.51 1.65
CA VAL A 70 2.22 12.70 0.77
C VAL A 70 1.56 14.02 1.14
N ASP A 71 1.35 14.90 0.17
CA ASP A 71 0.77 16.25 0.37
C ASP A 71 1.43 17.08 1.50
N GLY A 72 2.73 16.85 1.73
CA GLY A 72 3.51 17.53 2.78
C GLY A 72 3.39 16.91 4.18
N ALA A 73 2.60 15.84 4.36
CA ALA A 73 2.53 15.07 5.60
C ALA A 73 3.46 13.85 5.55
N ASP A 74 4.17 13.60 6.65
CA ASP A 74 4.98 12.39 6.80
C ASP A 74 4.09 11.16 6.96
N VAL A 75 4.47 10.10 6.27
CA VAL A 75 3.74 8.83 6.22
C VAL A 75 4.67 7.70 6.64
N ASP A 76 4.17 6.83 7.52
CA ASP A 76 4.74 5.52 7.86
C ASP A 76 3.56 4.55 8.05
N ALA A 77 3.11 3.97 6.95
CA ALA A 77 1.91 3.16 6.87
C ALA A 77 2.26 1.69 6.65
N THR A 78 1.73 0.80 7.49
CA THR A 78 1.79 -0.65 7.28
C THR A 78 0.45 -1.13 6.76
N PHE A 79 0.49 -2.03 5.79
CA PHE A 79 -0.66 -2.71 5.20
C PHE A 79 -0.51 -4.21 5.39
N THR A 80 -1.61 -4.85 5.78
CA THR A 80 -1.72 -6.31 5.85
C THR A 80 -2.93 -6.77 5.06
N ARG A 81 -3.17 -8.08 4.98
CA ARG A 81 -4.38 -8.65 4.37
C ARG A 81 -5.01 -9.67 5.33
N GLU A 82 -4.92 -9.43 6.63
CA GLU A 82 -5.29 -10.39 7.67
C GLU A 82 -6.79 -10.38 8.04
N ASN A 83 -7.49 -9.29 7.72
CA ASN A 83 -8.92 -9.13 7.95
C ASN A 83 -9.56 -8.28 6.83
N GLY A 84 -10.90 -8.23 6.79
CA GLY A 84 -11.63 -7.58 5.70
C GLY A 84 -11.36 -6.08 5.55
N CYS A 85 -11.17 -5.33 6.64
CA CYS A 85 -10.88 -3.90 6.55
C CYS A 85 -9.49 -3.65 5.96
N GLU A 86 -8.50 -4.46 6.36
CA GLU A 86 -7.14 -4.39 5.84
C GLU A 86 -7.09 -4.82 4.36
N VAL A 87 -7.87 -5.84 3.98
CA VAL A 87 -8.05 -6.22 2.57
C VAL A 87 -8.67 -5.05 1.78
N ASP A 88 -9.78 -4.48 2.23
CA ASP A 88 -10.45 -3.39 1.52
C ASP A 88 -9.52 -2.16 1.36
N ARG A 89 -8.75 -1.85 2.41
CA ARG A 89 -7.75 -0.78 2.40
C ARG A 89 -6.61 -1.06 1.42
N TRP A 90 -6.12 -2.30 1.36
CA TRP A 90 -5.14 -2.74 0.37
C TRP A 90 -5.68 -2.60 -1.06
N GLU A 91 -6.89 -3.10 -1.32
CA GLU A 91 -7.50 -3.11 -2.65
C GLU A 91 -7.85 -1.70 -3.15
N THR A 92 -8.03 -0.74 -2.24
CA THR A 92 -8.25 0.69 -2.60
C THR A 92 -7.05 1.28 -3.34
N LEU A 93 -5.82 0.90 -2.97
CA LEU A 93 -4.61 1.23 -3.73
C LEU A 93 -4.37 0.23 -4.87
N GLY A 94 -4.65 -1.05 -4.62
CA GLY A 94 -4.65 -2.12 -5.60
C GLY A 94 -3.28 -2.66 -5.98
N THR A 95 -3.28 -3.66 -6.85
CA THR A 95 -2.07 -4.38 -7.29
C THR A 95 -1.04 -3.51 -7.97
N THR A 96 -1.48 -2.48 -8.69
CA THR A 96 -0.59 -1.58 -9.40
C THR A 96 0.28 -0.79 -8.43
N PHE A 97 -0.27 -0.34 -7.30
CA PHE A 97 0.47 0.42 -6.31
C PHE A 97 1.47 -0.44 -5.50
N PHE A 98 1.12 -1.70 -5.23
CA PHE A 98 1.97 -2.62 -4.48
C PHE A 98 2.84 -3.54 -5.37
N ASP A 99 2.69 -3.47 -6.70
CA ASP A 99 3.35 -4.35 -7.67
C ASP A 99 3.25 -5.85 -7.32
N VAL A 100 2.11 -6.27 -6.78
CA VAL A 100 1.84 -7.68 -6.44
C VAL A 100 0.51 -8.09 -7.05
N PRO A 101 0.45 -9.19 -7.84
CA PRO A 101 -0.80 -9.67 -8.40
C PRO A 101 -1.79 -10.14 -7.32
N LEU A 102 -3.08 -9.87 -7.51
CA LEU A 102 -4.13 -10.48 -6.67
C LEU A 102 -4.13 -11.99 -6.93
N GLN A 103 -4.14 -12.76 -5.84
CA GLN A 103 -4.42 -14.19 -5.86
C GLN A 103 -5.92 -14.42 -5.74
#